data_AF-A0A4D4N0H8-F1
#
_entry.id   AF-A0A4D4N0H8-F1
#
_cell.length_a   1.000
_cell.length_b   1.000
_cell.length_c   1.000
_cell.angle_alpha   90.00
_cell.angle_beta   90.00
_cell.angle_gamma   90.00
#
_symmetry.space_group_name_H-M   'P 1'
#
loop_
_entity.id
_entity.type
_entity.pdbx_description
1 polymer ?
#
loop_
_entity_poly.entity_id
_entity_poly.type
_entity_poly.pdbx_seq_one_letter_code
_entity_poly.pdbx_strand_id
1 'polypeptide(L)'
;MASRWSSSFSGVGTPCSRPSSAISIDTADNYGPSTKGGVVRTGDSAWHITGRPEQLRAMCEASLRLLRLDTIDLYQLHRLDPGVPMADQLGTLDALRTEGEIRHLGLDTVTAEQLEAALELTDIASVQNRYNLLDRASEPLLSRLDSLG
;
A
#
# COMPACT_ATOMS: atom_id res chain seq x y z
N MET A 1 -13.14 4.32 21.18
CA MET A 1 -11.92 3.60 21.60
C MET A 1 -11.11 3.35 20.34
N ALA A 2 -10.09 4.18 20.09
CA ALA A 2 -9.31 4.15 18.86
C ALA A 2 -8.20 3.08 18.96
N SER A 3 -8.34 2.00 18.22
CA SER A 3 -7.34 0.95 18.11
C SER A 3 -6.33 1.34 17.03
N ARG A 4 -5.15 1.79 17.47
CA ARG A 4 -4.01 2.15 16.62
C ARG A 4 -3.38 0.87 16.05
N TRP A 5 -3.48 0.63 14.74
CA TRP A 5 -2.78 -0.47 14.07
C TRP A 5 -1.74 0.10 13.10
N SER A 6 -0.46 -0.19 13.37
CA SER A 6 0.65 0.04 12.45
C SER A 6 1.06 -1.31 11.87
N SER A 7 0.79 -1.55 10.59
CA SER A 7 1.24 -2.77 9.90
C SER A 7 2.70 -2.59 9.43
N SER A 8 3.61 -3.34 10.04
CA SER A 8 4.90 -3.69 9.43
C SER A 8 5.11 -5.19 9.62
N PHE A 9 5.36 -5.92 8.54
CA PHE A 9 5.76 -7.32 8.58
C PHE A 9 7.11 -7.41 9.30
N SER A 10 7.08 -7.79 10.58
CA SER A 10 8.27 -8.08 11.38
C SER A 10 8.18 -9.49 11.93
N GLY A 11 8.89 -10.42 11.28
CA GLY A 11 9.39 -11.59 11.99
C GLY A 11 10.24 -11.09 13.16
N VAL A 12 9.80 -11.44 14.37
CA VAL A 12 10.41 -11.27 15.70
C VAL A 12 10.99 -9.89 16.03
N GLY A 13 10.33 -9.19 16.96
CA GLY A 13 10.96 -8.32 17.96
C GLY A 13 11.65 -7.06 17.46
N THR A 14 10.88 -5.99 17.28
CA THR A 14 11.14 -4.59 17.72
C THR A 14 10.32 -3.64 16.83
N PRO A 15 9.41 -2.81 17.39
CA PRO A 15 8.71 -1.80 16.61
C PRO A 15 9.73 -0.80 16.06
N CYS A 16 9.74 -0.60 14.74
CA CYS A 16 10.64 0.35 14.09
C CYS A 16 10.30 1.77 14.54
N SER A 17 11.19 2.40 15.30
CA SER A 17 11.13 3.80 15.70
C SER A 17 11.57 4.71 14.56
N ARG A 18 10.82 4.74 13.46
CA ARG A 18 10.86 5.89 12.54
C ARG A 18 9.65 6.77 12.84
N PRO A 19 9.81 8.10 12.97
CA PRO A 19 8.65 8.98 12.97
C PRO A 19 7.97 8.83 11.60
N SER A 20 6.81 8.17 11.56
CA SER A 20 5.95 8.12 10.39
C SER A 20 5.38 9.52 10.15
N SER A 21 6.13 10.37 9.44
CA SER A 21 5.64 11.64 8.91
C SER A 21 4.85 11.47 7.60
N ALA A 22 4.35 10.26 7.33
CA ALA A 22 3.45 9.99 6.24
C ALA A 22 2.04 10.45 6.63
N ILE A 23 1.56 11.51 5.99
CA ILE A 23 0.15 11.92 6.05
C ILE A 23 -0.56 11.11 4.96
N SER A 24 -1.53 10.29 5.34
CA SER A 24 -2.39 9.61 4.36
C SER A 24 -3.32 10.66 3.78
N ILE A 25 -3.30 10.87 2.47
CA ILE A 25 -4.29 11.72 1.80
C ILE A 25 -5.21 10.82 0.98
N ASP A 26 -5.94 9.99 1.71
CA ASP A 26 -7.39 9.82 1.67
C ASP A 26 -7.75 8.90 2.86
N THR A 27 -9.03 8.79 3.16
CA THR A 27 -9.65 8.38 4.42
C THR A 27 -9.28 6.95 4.86
N ALA A 28 -8.07 6.73 5.36
CA ALA A 28 -7.71 5.47 6.03
C ALA A 28 -8.65 5.15 7.20
N ASP A 29 -9.35 6.17 7.74
CA ASP A 29 -10.37 6.04 8.79
C ASP A 29 -11.73 5.50 8.29
N ASN A 30 -11.97 5.41 6.96
CA ASN A 30 -13.22 4.89 6.38
C ASN A 30 -13.13 3.40 6.01
N TYR A 31 -11.93 2.82 6.05
CA TYR A 31 -11.70 1.42 5.75
C TYR A 31 -11.48 0.66 7.06
N GLY A 32 -11.95 -0.59 7.14
CA GLY A 32 -11.68 -1.45 8.28
C GLY A 32 -10.24 -1.97 8.29
N PRO A 33 -9.99 -3.27 8.52
CA PRO A 33 -8.63 -3.80 8.62
C PRO A 33 -7.81 -3.51 7.35
N SER A 34 -6.70 -2.80 7.50
CA SER A 34 -5.81 -2.44 6.40
C SER A 34 -4.37 -2.90 6.64
N THR A 35 -3.68 -3.25 5.56
CA THR A 35 -2.27 -3.68 5.61
C THR A 35 -1.57 -3.35 4.29
N LYS A 36 -0.25 -3.56 4.25
CA LYS A 36 0.59 -3.24 3.08
C LYS A 36 1.44 -4.42 2.64
N GLY A 37 1.68 -4.51 1.33
CA GLY A 37 2.55 -5.51 0.68
C GLY A 37 3.61 -4.89 -0.24
N GLY A 38 4.47 -5.74 -0.83
CA GLY A 38 5.44 -5.33 -1.86
C GLY A 38 6.80 -4.87 -1.35
N VAL A 39 7.05 -4.95 -0.05
CA VAL A 39 8.37 -4.67 0.54
C VAL A 39 8.71 -5.74 1.57
N VAL A 40 9.89 -6.36 1.43
CA VAL A 40 10.37 -7.44 2.29
C VAL A 40 11.63 -7.00 3.04
N ARG A 41 11.70 -7.38 4.32
CA ARG A 41 12.89 -7.20 5.15
C ARG A 41 13.78 -8.43 5.07
N THR A 42 15.00 -8.28 4.55
CA THR A 42 15.98 -9.38 4.39
C THR A 42 17.09 -9.37 5.43
N GLY A 43 17.10 -8.37 6.33
CA GLY A 43 18.02 -8.25 7.46
C GLY A 43 17.70 -7.03 8.31
N ASP A 44 18.48 -6.79 9.37
CA ASP A 44 18.21 -5.75 10.38
C ASP A 44 18.06 -4.33 9.81
N SER A 45 18.68 -4.05 8.66
CA SER A 45 18.65 -2.74 7.99
C SER A 45 18.38 -2.81 6.49
N ALA A 46 18.02 -3.98 5.95
CA ALA A 46 17.84 -4.19 4.51
C ALA A 46 16.36 -4.40 4.18
N TRP A 47 15.83 -3.47 3.38
CA TRP A 47 14.49 -3.52 2.83
C TRP A 47 14.57 -3.61 1.31
N HIS A 48 13.87 -4.56 0.72
CA HIS A 48 13.82 -4.77 -0.73
C HIS A 48 12.39 -4.63 -1.23
N ILE A 49 12.24 -3.93 -2.34
CA ILE A 49 10.98 -3.84 -3.07
C ILE A 49 10.81 -5.14 -3.85
N THR A 50 9.58 -5.67 -3.87
CA THR A 50 9.19 -6.80 -4.70
C THR A 50 7.82 -6.51 -5.29
N GLY A 51 7.76 -6.41 -6.62
CA GLY A 51 6.51 -6.27 -7.36
C GLY A 51 6.08 -7.55 -8.05
N ARG A 52 6.83 -8.65 -7.93
CA ARG A 52 6.52 -9.85 -8.70
C ARG A 52 5.14 -10.41 -8.29
N PRO A 53 4.25 -10.71 -9.26
CA PRO A 53 2.90 -11.23 -9.01
C PRO A 53 2.82 -12.32 -7.94
N GLU A 54 3.64 -13.35 -8.06
CA GLU A 54 3.65 -14.50 -7.17
C GLU A 54 4.03 -14.12 -5.73
N GLN A 55 4.90 -13.13 -5.57
CA GLN A 55 5.34 -12.65 -4.26
C GLN A 55 4.26 -11.76 -3.62
N LEU A 56 3.63 -10.87 -4.39
CA LEU A 56 2.54 -10.03 -3.92
C LEU A 56 1.37 -10.86 -3.40
N ARG A 57 0.96 -11.89 -4.15
CA ARG A 57 -0.06 -12.86 -3.73
C ARG A 57 0.32 -13.57 -2.43
N ALA A 58 1.51 -14.16 -2.38
CA ALA A 58 1.97 -14.85 -1.18
C ALA A 58 2.00 -13.94 0.06
N MET A 59 2.35 -12.66 -0.10
CA MET A 59 2.33 -11.66 0.97
C MET A 59 0.91 -11.31 1.43
N CYS A 60 -0.05 -11.20 0.50
CA CYS A 60 -1.46 -10.98 0.83
C CYS A 60 -2.02 -12.13 1.66
N GLU A 61 -1.89 -13.37 1.18
CA GLU A 61 -2.35 -14.56 1.88
C GLU A 61 -1.69 -14.73 3.25
N ALA A 62 -0.38 -14.44 3.35
CA ALA A 62 0.32 -14.46 4.62
C ALA A 62 -0.25 -13.44 5.60
N SER A 63 -0.62 -12.25 5.11
CA SER A 63 -1.24 -11.21 5.93
C SER A 63 -2.62 -11.64 6.43
N LEU A 64 -3.46 -12.24 5.58
CA LEU A 64 -4.76 -12.81 5.96
C LEU A 64 -4.60 -13.85 7.08
N ARG A 65 -3.68 -14.80 6.92
CA ARG A 65 -3.39 -15.82 7.93
C ARG A 65 -2.89 -15.23 9.26
N LEU A 66 -1.99 -14.25 9.21
CA LEU A 66 -1.42 -13.63 10.41
C LEU A 66 -2.43 -12.79 11.17
N LEU A 67 -3.24 -12.03 10.43
CA LEU A 67 -4.29 -11.18 10.99
C LEU A 67 -5.56 -11.98 11.35
N ARG A 68 -5.64 -13.25 10.91
CA ARG A 68 -6.80 -14.13 11.09
C ARG A 68 -8.07 -13.52 10.49
N LEU A 69 -7.93 -13.03 9.25
CA LEU A 69 -9.00 -12.43 8.47
C LEU A 69 -9.23 -13.26 7.21
N ASP A 70 -10.49 -13.31 6.77
CA ASP A 70 -10.85 -13.89 5.47
C ASP A 70 -10.71 -12.86 4.34
N THR A 71 -10.86 -11.57 4.67
CA THR A 71 -10.75 -10.44 3.73
C THR A 71 -10.07 -9.25 4.41
N ILE A 72 -9.20 -8.56 3.67
CA ILE A 72 -8.61 -7.27 4.04
C ILE A 72 -9.42 -6.15 3.39
N ASP A 73 -9.81 -5.13 4.15
CA ASP A 73 -10.60 -4.03 3.61
C ASP A 73 -9.77 -3.16 2.66
N LEU A 74 -8.58 -2.76 3.08
CA LEU A 74 -7.68 -1.96 2.25
C LEU A 74 -6.28 -2.59 2.22
N TYR A 75 -5.87 -3.03 1.04
CA TYR A 75 -4.52 -3.51 0.79
C TYR A 75 -3.73 -2.48 0.00
N GLN A 76 -2.62 -1.99 0.56
CA GLN A 76 -1.80 -0.96 -0.11
C GLN A 76 -0.51 -1.57 -0.67
N LEU A 77 -0.22 -1.29 -1.93
CA LEU A 77 1.08 -1.57 -2.51
C LEU A 77 2.09 -0.54 -1.98
N HIS A 78 3.03 -0.99 -1.15
CA HIS A 78 3.92 -0.11 -0.40
C HIS A 78 4.88 0.65 -1.32
N ARG A 79 5.37 0.02 -2.40
CA ARG A 79 6.20 0.64 -3.42
C ARG A 79 5.97 -0.06 -4.75
N LEU A 80 5.90 0.71 -5.84
CA LEU A 80 5.97 0.15 -7.19
C LEU A 80 7.39 -0.36 -7.45
N ASP A 81 7.50 -1.59 -7.93
CA ASP A 81 8.78 -2.16 -8.36
C ASP A 81 9.11 -1.68 -9.79
N PRO A 82 10.21 -0.96 -10.02
CA PRO A 82 10.60 -0.53 -11.37
C PRO A 82 11.02 -1.71 -12.26
N GLY A 83 11.36 -2.87 -11.68
CA GLY A 83 11.76 -4.07 -12.40
C GLY A 83 10.61 -4.95 -12.88
N VAL A 84 9.36 -4.62 -12.51
CA VAL A 84 8.16 -5.38 -12.90
C VAL A 84 7.15 -4.44 -13.57
N PRO A 85 6.53 -4.82 -14.70
CA PRO A 85 5.51 -3.99 -15.34
C PRO A 85 4.37 -3.66 -14.36
N MET A 86 3.96 -2.39 -14.30
CA MET A 86 2.89 -1.94 -13.41
C MET A 86 1.59 -2.73 -13.60
N ALA A 87 1.25 -3.06 -14.85
CA ALA A 87 0.09 -3.88 -15.18
C ALA A 87 0.11 -5.26 -14.54
N ASP A 88 1.28 -5.89 -14.41
CA ASP A 88 1.40 -7.21 -13.77
C ASP A 88 1.23 -7.10 -12.25
N GLN A 89 1.81 -6.05 -11.65
CA GLN A 89 1.72 -5.81 -10.19
C GLN A 89 0.27 -5.51 -9.81
N LEU A 90 -0.35 -4.53 -10.46
CA LEU A 90 -1.71 -4.09 -10.18
C LEU A 90 -2.74 -5.13 -10.61
N GLY A 91 -2.54 -5.79 -11.75
CA GLY A 91 -3.42 -6.86 -12.21
C GLY A 91 -3.46 -8.05 -11.25
N THR A 92 -2.35 -8.36 -10.58
CA THR A 92 -2.33 -9.37 -9.52
C THR A 92 -3.17 -8.95 -8.31
N LEU A 93 -3.03 -7.70 -7.88
CA LEU A 93 -3.82 -7.18 -6.76
C LEU A 93 -5.31 -7.08 -7.12
N ASP A 94 -5.62 -6.75 -8.37
CA ASP A 94 -6.99 -6.75 -8.87
C ASP A 94 -7.61 -8.15 -8.95
N ALA A 95 -6.82 -9.16 -9.27
CA ALA A 95 -7.25 -10.56 -9.19
C ALA A 95 -7.60 -10.94 -7.74
N LEU A 96 -6.76 -10.58 -6.76
CA LEU A 96 -7.06 -10.78 -5.33
C LEU A 96 -8.32 -10.04 -4.88
N ARG A 97 -8.60 -8.88 -5.49
CA ARG A 97 -9.83 -8.11 -5.26
C ARG A 97 -11.04 -8.88 -5.77
N THR A 98 -10.95 -9.42 -6.97
CA THR A 98 -12.00 -10.23 -7.60
C THR A 98 -12.25 -11.54 -6.83
N GLU A 99 -11.21 -12.13 -6.26
CA GLU A 99 -11.28 -13.35 -5.42
C GLU A 99 -11.87 -13.08 -4.03
N GLY A 100 -11.99 -11.82 -3.62
CA GLY A 100 -12.56 -11.41 -2.33
C GLY A 100 -11.57 -11.42 -1.16
N GLU A 101 -10.28 -11.63 -1.43
CA GLU A 101 -9.22 -11.53 -0.43
C GLU A 101 -8.96 -10.07 -0.01
N ILE A 102 -9.14 -9.13 -0.93
CA ILE A 102 -9.05 -7.70 -0.67
C ILE A 102 -10.33 -6.98 -1.16
N ARG A 103 -10.79 -5.93 -0.47
CA ARG A 103 -11.92 -5.11 -0.95
C ARG A 103 -11.46 -3.90 -1.75
N HIS A 104 -10.42 -3.23 -1.27
CA HIS A 104 -9.91 -2.01 -1.84
C HIS A 104 -8.40 -2.08 -2.02
N LEU A 105 -7.92 -1.49 -3.12
CA LEU A 105 -6.51 -1.35 -3.45
C LEU A 105 -6.07 0.09 -3.21
N GLY A 106 -4.92 0.28 -2.57
CA GLY A 106 -4.27 1.57 -2.43
C GLY A 106 -2.81 1.56 -2.88
N LEU A 107 -2.25 2.75 -3.07
CA LEU A 107 -0.85 2.96 -3.44
C LEU A 107 -0.12 3.76 -2.37
N ASP A 108 1.18 3.53 -2.22
CA ASP A 108 2.04 4.30 -1.32
C ASP A 108 3.30 4.80 -2.06
N THR A 109 3.62 6.07 -1.85
CA THR A 109 4.79 6.76 -2.42
C THR A 109 4.86 6.63 -3.94
N VAL A 110 3.80 7.15 -4.57
CA VAL A 110 3.68 7.24 -6.03
C VAL A 110 3.68 8.70 -6.49
N THR A 111 4.10 8.94 -7.73
CA THR A 111 3.96 10.25 -8.38
C THR A 111 2.56 10.43 -8.98
N ALA A 112 2.19 11.65 -9.35
CA ALA A 112 0.92 11.90 -10.04
C ALA A 112 0.82 11.13 -11.36
N GLU A 113 1.91 11.06 -12.14
CA GLU A 113 1.96 10.28 -13.40
C GLU A 113 1.76 8.79 -13.15
N GLN A 114 2.36 8.24 -12.09
CA GLN A 114 2.17 6.84 -11.72
C GLN A 114 0.74 6.56 -11.25
N LEU A 115 0.11 7.50 -10.56
CA LEU A 115 -1.30 7.37 -10.18
C LEU A 115 -2.19 7.34 -11.41
N GLU A 116 -1.99 8.22 -12.39
CA GLU A 116 -2.78 8.23 -13.64
C GLU A 116 -2.66 6.90 -14.39
N ALA A 117 -1.42 6.42 -14.57
CA ALA A 117 -1.18 5.13 -15.20
C ALA A 117 -1.82 3.96 -14.42
N ALA A 118 -1.85 4.04 -13.09
CA ALA A 118 -2.51 3.03 -12.27
C ALA A 118 -4.04 3.08 -12.39
N LEU A 119 -4.63 4.29 -12.44
CA LEU A 119 -6.07 4.50 -12.61
C LEU A 119 -6.58 4.02 -13.97
N GLU A 120 -5.74 4.03 -15.00
CA GLU A 120 -6.07 3.42 -16.30
C GLU A 120 -6.16 1.88 -16.24
N LEU A 121 -5.52 1.26 -15.25
CA LEU A 121 -5.42 -0.19 -15.11
C LEU A 121 -6.41 -0.78 -14.10
N THR A 122 -6.64 -0.09 -12.98
CA THR A 122 -7.53 -0.56 -11.91
C THR A 122 -7.97 0.60 -11.01
N ASP A 123 -9.05 0.41 -10.25
CA ASP A 123 -9.51 1.44 -9.33
C ASP A 123 -8.62 1.52 -8.10
N ILE A 124 -8.12 2.72 -7.81
CA ILE A 124 -7.31 3.02 -6.64
C ILE A 124 -8.17 3.77 -5.62
N ALA A 125 -8.37 3.17 -4.47
CA ALA A 125 -9.25 3.67 -3.41
C ALA A 125 -8.56 4.62 -2.43
N SER A 126 -7.23 4.63 -2.39
CA SER A 126 -6.46 5.52 -1.51
C SER A 126 -5.01 5.67 -1.96
N VAL A 127 -4.40 6.81 -1.65
CA VAL A 127 -2.95 7.03 -1.82
C VAL A 127 -2.30 7.53 -0.52
N GLN A 128 -1.25 6.84 -0.06
CA GLN A 128 -0.47 7.21 1.11
C GLN A 128 0.90 7.75 0.69
N ASN A 129 1.05 9.08 0.66
CA ASN A 129 2.30 9.73 0.31
C ASN A 129 2.87 10.55 1.47
N ARG A 130 4.19 10.78 1.48
CA ARG A 130 4.76 11.70 2.46
C ARG A 130 4.36 13.14 2.10
N TYR A 131 3.83 13.86 3.08
CA TYR A 131 3.49 15.26 2.97
C TYR A 131 3.60 15.91 4.35
N ASN A 132 4.28 17.03 4.47
CA ASN A 132 4.34 17.85 5.68
C ASN A 132 4.82 19.27 5.33
N LEU A 133 4.83 20.17 6.31
CA LEU A 133 5.23 21.57 6.09
C LEU A 133 6.62 21.74 5.46
N LEU A 134 7.53 20.79 5.71
CA LEU A 134 8.91 20.82 5.20
C LEU A 134 9.09 19.97 3.93
N ASP A 135 8.11 19.12 3.60
CA ASP A 135 8.12 18.26 2.43
C ASP A 135 6.76 18.30 1.73
N ARG A 136 6.70 19.15 0.71
CA ARG A 136 5.53 19.38 -0.14
C ARG A 136 5.70 18.76 -1.53
N ALA A 137 6.62 17.80 -1.71
CA ALA A 137 6.85 17.17 -3.02
C ALA A 137 5.60 16.48 -3.59
N SER A 138 4.67 16.06 -2.72
CA SER A 138 3.40 15.43 -3.09
C SER A 138 2.28 16.42 -3.43
N GLU A 139 2.53 17.72 -3.49
CA GLU A 139 1.51 18.73 -3.81
C GLU A 139 0.86 18.59 -5.20
N PRO A 140 1.60 18.23 -6.27
CA PRO A 140 0.97 17.94 -7.55
C PRO A 140 0.00 16.76 -7.48
N LEU A 141 0.34 15.73 -6.69
CA LEU A 141 -0.51 14.57 -6.45
C LEU A 141 -1.78 14.97 -5.68
N LEU A 142 -1.64 15.81 -4.65
CA LEU A 142 -2.77 16.36 -3.89
C LEU A 142 -3.76 17.09 -4.80
N SER A 143 -3.24 17.99 -5.65
CA SER A 143 -4.06 18.75 -6.59
C SER A 143 -4.79 17.82 -7.57
N ARG A 144 -4.15 16.70 -7.93
CA ARG A 144 -4.76 15.71 -8.82
C ARG A 144 -5.86 14.90 -8.12
N LEU A 145 -5.62 14.43 -6.89
CA LEU A 145 -6.63 13.71 -6.11
C LEU A 145 -7.87 14.58 -5.90
N ASP A 146 -7.71 15.86 -5.55
CA ASP A 146 -8.83 16.81 -5.38
C ASP A 146 -9.68 16.96 -6.66
N SER A 147 -9.05 16.85 -7.84
CA SER A 147 -9.77 16.90 -9.12
C SER A 147 -10.52 15.61 -9.47
N LEU A 148 -10.21 14.49 -8.81
CA LEU A 148 -10.85 13.19 -9.04
C LEU A 148 -12.11 12.99 -8.17
N GLY A 149 -12.26 13.79 -7.11
CA GLY A 149 -13.34 13.67 -6.12
C GLY A 149 -13.03 12.61 -5.07
#